data_AF-A0A9D7HPE5-F1
#
_entry.id   AF-A0A9D7HPE5-F1
#
_cell.length_a   1.000
_cell.length_b   1.000
_cell.length_c   1.000
_cell.angle_alpha   90.00
_cell.angle_beta   90.00
_cell.angle_gamma   90.00
#
_symmetry.space_group_name_H-M   'P 1'
#
loop_
_entity.id
_entity.type
_entity.pdbx_description
1 polymer ?
#
loop_
_entity_poly.entity_id
_entity_poly.type
_entity_poly.pdbx_seq_one_letter_code
_entity_poly.pdbx_strand_id
1 'polypeptide(L)'
;MKAILFGILLLGLGLAGASAQTLDSLRIAAQTAVDEGRFEEAELTALRGLRAAEGVDDLAEIPFRFVLATIYVAREQQGFALSEFRRIIAINPAFEVDPVLTSPKIVTVFGQAKREYVEQVLSQPEAYRLPEADAKLSASWRSAMLPGWGQVYKQQRVKATVFGVLQAATLAAFVAFIVETNTRKSDYLDVNVYGSPLLEERYNDYQSAYRTRNILGYLTLGVYLANYYDALYAPVRKNSKP
;
A
#
# COMPACT_ATOMS: atom_id res chain seq x y z
N MET A 1 49.50 -6.65 -9.06
CA MET A 1 48.16 -6.01 -9.05
C MET A 1 47.14 -6.74 -8.14
N LYS A 2 47.57 -7.36 -7.01
CA LYS A 2 46.69 -8.02 -6.03
C LYS A 2 46.72 -7.38 -4.62
N ALA A 3 47.59 -6.39 -4.39
CA ALA A 3 47.76 -5.73 -3.10
C ALA A 3 46.81 -4.53 -2.86
N ILE A 4 46.17 -3.99 -3.91
CA ILE A 4 45.31 -2.80 -3.81
C ILE A 4 43.87 -3.18 -3.42
N LEU A 5 43.41 -4.40 -3.71
CA LEU A 5 42.06 -4.86 -3.32
C LEU A 5 41.92 -5.18 -1.83
N PHE A 6 43.02 -5.45 -1.11
CA PHE A 6 42.97 -5.75 0.34
C PHE A 6 42.87 -4.49 1.21
N GLY A 7 43.34 -3.33 0.72
CA GLY A 7 43.27 -2.06 1.43
C GLY A 7 41.87 -1.44 1.47
N ILE A 8 41.05 -1.67 0.45
CA ILE A 8 39.68 -1.13 0.37
C ILE A 8 38.73 -1.93 1.28
N LEU A 9 38.99 -3.23 1.49
CA LEU A 9 38.18 -4.06 2.39
C LEU A 9 38.39 -3.72 3.88
N LEU A 10 39.59 -3.25 4.26
CA LEU A 10 39.90 -2.84 5.65
C LEU A 10 39.38 -1.44 6.00
N LEU A 11 39.23 -0.54 5.03
CA LEU A 11 38.66 0.80 5.23
C LEU A 11 37.12 0.77 5.42
N GLY A 12 36.42 -0.18 4.79
CA GLY A 12 34.97 -0.35 4.96
C GLY A 12 34.56 -0.89 6.35
N LEU A 13 35.39 -1.75 6.95
CA LEU A 13 35.16 -2.31 8.29
C LEU A 13 35.39 -1.28 9.43
N GLY A 14 36.29 -0.32 9.24
CA GLY A 14 36.57 0.71 10.26
C GLY A 14 35.44 1.72 10.45
N LEU A 15 34.71 2.07 9.37
CA LEU A 15 33.62 3.06 9.43
C LEU A 15 32.36 2.53 10.12
N ALA A 16 32.03 1.24 9.92
CA ALA A 16 30.87 0.61 10.56
C ALA A 16 31.09 0.38 12.07
N GLY A 17 32.32 0.09 12.51
CA GLY A 17 32.64 -0.06 13.94
C GLY A 17 32.56 1.26 14.71
N ALA A 18 32.97 2.36 14.09
CA ALA A 18 32.94 3.68 14.72
C ALA A 18 31.52 4.22 14.96
N SER A 19 30.58 3.94 14.05
CA SER A 19 29.17 4.35 14.22
C SER A 19 28.47 3.60 15.35
N ALA A 20 28.65 2.27 15.42
CA ALA A 20 28.05 1.45 16.48
C ALA A 20 28.54 1.85 17.88
N GLN A 21 29.86 2.06 18.05
CA GLN A 21 30.44 2.49 19.31
C GLN A 21 29.94 3.88 19.75
N THR A 22 29.74 4.78 18.79
CA THR A 22 29.18 6.11 19.05
C THR A 22 27.73 6.01 19.53
N LEU A 23 26.89 5.19 18.89
CA LEU A 23 25.49 5.00 19.29
C LEU A 23 25.38 4.40 20.70
N ASP A 24 26.18 3.40 21.03
CA ASP A 24 26.16 2.80 22.37
C ASP A 24 26.59 3.79 23.46
N SER A 25 27.64 4.58 23.21
CA SER A 25 28.07 5.61 24.17
C SER A 25 26.98 6.67 24.39
N LEU A 26 26.30 7.13 23.33
CA LEU A 26 25.19 8.07 23.44
C LEU A 26 23.99 7.45 24.18
N ARG A 27 23.70 6.17 23.94
CA ARG A 27 22.61 5.45 24.61
C ARG A 27 22.86 5.34 26.10
N ILE A 28 24.06 4.92 26.49
CA ILE A 28 24.47 4.82 27.89
C ILE A 28 24.41 6.20 28.56
N ALA A 29 24.99 7.23 27.93
CA ALA A 29 24.97 8.59 28.48
C ALA A 29 23.55 9.14 28.66
N ALA A 30 22.66 8.92 27.70
CA ALA A 30 21.26 9.34 27.80
C ALA A 30 20.53 8.62 28.94
N GLN A 31 20.72 7.30 29.09
CA GLN A 31 20.10 6.53 30.17
C GLN A 31 20.63 6.94 31.54
N THR A 32 21.95 7.07 31.70
CA THR A 32 22.56 7.55 32.94
C THR A 32 22.04 8.92 33.33
N ALA A 33 21.88 9.85 32.38
CA ALA A 33 21.29 11.15 32.66
C ALA A 33 19.82 11.07 33.12
N VAL A 34 19.02 10.13 32.60
CA VAL A 34 17.65 9.87 33.12
C VAL A 34 17.70 9.34 34.54
N ASP A 35 18.56 8.35 34.80
CA ASP A 35 18.68 7.69 36.11
C ASP A 35 19.13 8.69 37.19
N GLU A 36 19.93 9.68 36.81
CA GLU A 36 20.42 10.77 37.67
C GLU A 36 19.47 11.99 37.72
N GLY A 37 18.32 11.94 37.02
CA GLY A 37 17.32 13.01 37.00
C GLY A 37 17.71 14.25 36.17
N ARG A 38 18.78 14.18 35.38
CA ARG A 38 19.23 15.25 34.47
C ARG A 38 18.48 15.20 33.13
N PHE A 39 17.18 15.52 33.17
CA PHE A 39 16.28 15.33 32.02
C PHE A 39 16.64 16.18 30.79
N GLU A 40 17.14 17.40 30.95
CA GLU A 40 17.54 18.27 29.83
C GLU A 40 18.74 17.69 29.07
N GLU A 41 19.72 17.17 29.80
CA GLU A 41 20.91 16.52 29.21
C GLU A 41 20.53 15.20 28.54
N ALA A 42 19.68 14.40 29.21
CA ALA A 42 19.17 13.15 28.66
C ALA A 42 18.43 13.37 27.34
N GLU A 43 17.54 14.38 27.28
CA GLU A 43 16.79 14.74 26.09
C GLU A 43 17.72 15.16 24.95
N LEU A 44 18.67 16.07 25.22
CA LEU A 44 19.63 16.52 24.22
C LEU A 44 20.48 15.35 23.68
N THR A 45 20.92 14.46 24.57
CA THR A 45 21.73 13.29 24.20
C THR A 45 20.92 12.29 23.40
N ALA A 46 19.66 12.04 23.76
CA ALA A 46 18.76 11.17 23.00
C ALA A 46 18.47 11.75 21.60
N LEU A 47 18.26 13.07 21.48
CA LEU A 47 18.08 13.72 20.17
C LEU A 47 19.33 13.63 19.29
N ARG A 48 20.54 13.73 19.88
CA ARG A 48 21.79 13.47 19.16
C ARG A 48 21.91 12.02 18.73
N GLY A 49 21.52 11.08 19.60
CA GLY A 49 21.45 9.66 19.30
C GLY A 49 20.54 9.36 18.11
N LEU A 50 19.35 9.96 18.06
CA LEU A 50 18.43 9.82 16.94
C LEU A 50 19.03 10.32 15.62
N ARG A 51 19.69 11.48 15.64
CA ARG A 51 20.39 12.00 14.44
C ARG A 51 21.55 11.09 14.02
N ALA A 52 22.26 10.51 14.97
CA ALA A 52 23.35 9.58 14.68
C ALA A 52 22.86 8.22 14.17
N ALA A 53 21.65 7.80 14.57
CA ALA A 53 21.01 6.56 14.13
C ALA A 53 20.37 6.68 12.74
N GLU A 54 20.15 7.91 12.26
CA GLU A 54 19.54 8.18 10.96
C GLU A 54 20.33 7.51 9.82
N GLY A 55 19.66 6.61 9.09
CA GLY A 55 20.25 5.88 7.95
C GLY A 55 21.16 4.71 8.34
N VAL A 56 21.31 4.38 9.62
CA VAL A 56 22.07 3.21 10.07
C VAL A 56 21.16 1.97 10.14
N ASP A 57 20.16 2.03 11.02
CA ASP A 57 19.16 0.99 11.24
C ASP A 57 18.00 1.61 12.04
N ASP A 58 16.76 1.42 11.60
CA ASP A 58 15.58 1.93 12.30
C ASP A 58 15.50 1.37 13.74
N LEU A 59 15.97 0.14 13.97
CA LEU A 59 16.01 -0.47 15.29
C LEU A 59 16.94 0.29 16.26
N ALA A 60 17.98 0.96 15.75
CA ALA A 60 18.91 1.74 16.57
C ALA A 60 18.25 3.01 17.15
N GLU A 61 17.12 3.46 16.59
CA GLU A 61 16.37 4.60 17.14
C GLU A 61 15.61 4.25 18.42
N ILE A 62 15.18 2.99 18.59
CA ILE A 62 14.27 2.56 19.66
C ILE A 62 14.75 3.00 21.06
N PRO A 63 16.02 2.77 21.46
CA PRO A 63 16.48 3.15 22.80
C PRO A 63 16.38 4.65 23.05
N PHE A 64 16.70 5.48 22.05
CA PHE A 64 16.66 6.94 22.19
C PHE A 64 15.21 7.46 22.24
N ARG A 65 14.31 6.91 21.42
CA ARG A 65 12.88 7.22 21.50
C ARG A 65 12.29 6.83 22.84
N PHE A 66 12.73 5.71 23.41
CA PHE A 66 12.27 5.23 24.71
C PHE A 66 12.70 6.16 25.84
N VAL A 67 13.95 6.66 25.79
CA VAL A 67 14.44 7.71 26.70
C VAL A 67 13.60 8.98 26.60
N LEU A 68 13.35 9.49 25.39
CA LEU A 68 12.51 10.68 25.19
C LEU A 68 11.09 10.47 25.72
N ALA A 69 10.46 9.35 25.41
CA ALA A 69 9.14 9.02 25.90
C ALA A 69 9.10 8.97 27.44
N THR A 70 10.13 8.40 28.06
CA THR A 70 10.29 8.36 29.53
C THR A 70 10.39 9.76 30.14
N ILE A 71 11.20 10.64 29.54
CA ILE A 71 11.34 12.04 29.95
C ILE A 71 9.98 12.76 29.84
N TYR A 72 9.25 12.57 28.74
CA TYR A 72 7.93 13.18 28.55
C TYR A 72 6.89 12.65 29.54
N VAL A 73 6.93 11.38 29.92
CA VAL A 73 6.07 10.84 31.00
C VAL A 73 6.41 11.46 32.35
N ALA A 74 7.71 11.65 32.66
CA ALA A 74 8.16 12.28 33.89
C ALA A 74 7.72 13.75 33.98
N ARG A 75 7.72 14.46 32.85
CA ARG A 75 7.29 15.88 32.74
C ARG A 75 5.78 16.07 32.53
N GLU A 76 4.98 15.01 32.63
CA GLU A 76 3.52 15.02 32.39
C GLU A 76 3.10 15.49 30.98
N GLN A 77 4.02 15.39 30.03
CA GLN A 77 3.84 15.72 28.63
C GLN A 77 3.32 14.51 27.84
N GLN A 78 2.15 14.01 28.24
CA GLN A 78 1.60 12.74 27.74
C GLN A 78 1.46 12.70 26.20
N GLY A 79 1.10 13.81 25.55
CA GLY A 79 0.98 13.86 24.09
C GLY A 79 2.29 13.56 23.37
N PHE A 80 3.42 14.11 23.85
CA PHE A 80 4.74 13.84 23.30
C PHE A 80 5.21 12.41 23.60
N ALA A 81 4.94 11.91 24.81
CA ALA A 81 5.24 10.52 25.16
C ALA A 81 4.51 9.51 24.26
N LEU A 82 3.20 9.71 24.04
CA LEU A 82 2.40 8.86 23.15
C LEU A 82 2.95 8.88 21.72
N SER A 83 3.35 10.06 21.21
CA SER A 83 3.98 10.18 19.89
C SER A 83 5.24 9.33 19.78
N GLU A 84 6.17 9.42 20.75
CA GLU A 84 7.42 8.66 20.70
C GLU A 84 7.19 7.15 20.86
N PHE A 85 6.27 6.71 21.73
CA PHE A 85 5.92 5.29 21.83
C PHE A 85 5.28 4.75 20.54
N ARG A 86 4.41 5.52 19.89
CA ARG A 86 3.84 5.10 18.59
C ARG A 86 4.93 4.94 17.52
N ARG A 87 5.98 5.76 17.55
CA ARG A 87 7.13 5.61 16.64
C ARG A 87 7.91 4.33 16.94
N ILE A 88 8.13 4.00 18.21
CA ILE A 88 8.74 2.71 18.61
C ILE A 88 7.92 1.53 18.08
N ILE A 89 6.59 1.56 18.26
CA ILE A 89 5.69 0.48 17.81
C ILE A 89 5.67 0.40 16.27
N ALA A 90 5.80 1.53 15.58
CA ALA A 90 5.89 1.56 14.12
C ALA A 90 7.17 0.91 13.58
N ILE A 91 8.30 1.06 14.30
CA ILE A 91 9.58 0.43 13.98
C ILE A 91 9.53 -1.07 14.32
N ASN A 92 9.09 -1.41 15.53
CA ASN A 92 9.00 -2.78 16.02
C ASN A 92 7.63 -3.03 16.69
N PRO A 93 6.65 -3.58 15.95
CA PRO A 93 5.32 -3.88 16.50
C PRO A 93 5.32 -4.91 17.64
N ALA A 94 6.37 -5.73 17.75
CA ALA A 94 6.56 -6.73 18.79
C ALA A 94 7.30 -6.19 20.03
N PHE A 95 7.66 -4.91 20.04
CA PHE A 95 8.30 -4.29 21.20
C PHE A 95 7.37 -4.35 22.41
N GLU A 96 7.92 -4.77 23.55
CA GLU A 96 7.27 -4.82 24.85
C GLU A 96 8.16 -4.12 25.87
N VAL A 97 7.52 -3.39 26.78
CA VAL A 97 8.21 -2.74 27.90
C VAL A 97 8.27 -3.72 29.05
N ASP A 98 9.46 -3.93 29.61
CA ASP A 98 9.64 -4.78 30.80
C ASP A 98 9.02 -4.09 32.04
N PRO A 99 7.94 -4.65 32.61
CA PRO A 99 7.26 -4.06 33.77
C PRO A 99 8.07 -4.16 35.06
N VAL A 100 9.11 -4.99 35.12
CA VAL A 100 10.00 -5.13 36.29
C VAL A 100 11.01 -3.99 36.32
N LEU A 101 11.53 -3.60 35.16
CA LEU A 101 12.57 -2.56 35.02
C LEU A 101 11.99 -1.17 34.76
N THR A 102 10.68 -1.07 34.51
CA THR A 102 10.04 0.17 34.07
C THR A 102 8.94 0.61 35.02
N SER A 103 8.84 1.92 35.27
CA SER A 103 7.81 2.45 36.17
C SER A 103 6.38 2.12 35.68
N PRO A 104 5.42 1.86 36.58
CA PRO A 104 4.03 1.57 36.20
C PRO A 104 3.38 2.67 35.34
N LYS A 105 3.78 3.93 35.53
CA LYS A 105 3.30 5.08 34.74
C LYS A 105 3.72 4.96 33.26
N ILE A 106 4.99 4.63 33.01
CA ILE A 106 5.52 4.44 31.65
C ILE A 106 4.84 3.23 30.99
N VAL A 107 4.70 2.11 31.70
CA VAL A 107 4.00 0.92 31.18
C VAL A 107 2.56 1.26 30.77
N THR A 108 1.86 2.07 31.58
CA THR A 108 0.49 2.50 31.29
C THR A 108 0.40 3.36 30.03
N VAL A 109 1.29 4.34 29.88
CA VAL A 109 1.32 5.24 28.70
C VAL A 109 1.74 4.48 27.44
N PHE A 110 2.70 3.55 27.54
CA PHE A 110 3.05 2.67 26.43
C PHE A 110 1.87 1.79 26.00
N GLY A 111 1.16 1.17 26.96
CA GLY A 111 -0.03 0.38 26.68
C GLY A 111 -1.14 1.19 26.00
N GLN A 112 -1.31 2.46 26.38
CA GLN A 112 -2.20 3.38 25.67
C GLN A 112 -1.74 3.65 24.23
N ALA A 113 -0.47 3.98 24.03
CA ALA A 113 0.09 4.21 22.71
C ALA A 113 -0.08 2.99 21.79
N LYS A 114 0.08 1.78 22.33
CA LYS A 114 -0.13 0.52 21.61
C LYS A 114 -1.58 0.34 21.16
N ARG A 115 -2.55 0.59 22.04
CA ARG A 115 -3.98 0.54 21.69
C ARG A 115 -4.32 1.54 20.59
N GLU A 116 -3.90 2.79 20.74
CA GLU A 116 -4.15 3.87 19.78
C GLU A 116 -3.47 3.60 18.43
N TYR A 117 -2.26 3.03 18.44
CA TYR A 117 -1.58 2.63 17.21
C TYR A 117 -2.33 1.51 16.48
N VAL A 118 -2.76 0.47 17.19
CA VAL A 118 -3.54 -0.62 16.61
C VAL A 118 -4.85 -0.10 16.04
N GLU A 119 -5.58 0.74 16.76
CA GLU A 119 -6.81 1.38 16.28
C GLU A 119 -6.55 2.22 15.02
N GLN A 120 -5.49 3.03 15.03
CA GLN A 120 -5.08 3.83 13.88
C GLN A 120 -4.74 2.95 12.66
N VAL A 121 -3.99 1.86 12.84
CA VAL A 121 -3.65 0.94 11.75
C VAL A 121 -4.91 0.25 11.24
N LEU A 122 -5.78 -0.25 12.12
CA LEU A 122 -7.02 -0.94 11.75
C LEU A 122 -8.03 -0.03 11.05
N SER A 123 -8.02 1.28 11.35
CA SER A 123 -8.85 2.27 10.66
C SER A 123 -8.45 2.50 9.21
N GLN A 124 -7.22 2.12 8.81
CA GLN A 124 -6.75 2.28 7.44
C GLN A 124 -7.37 1.22 6.51
N PRO A 125 -7.72 1.60 5.27
CA PRO A 125 -8.09 0.66 4.22
C PRO A 125 -7.11 -0.51 4.14
N GLU A 126 -7.64 -1.73 4.00
CA GLU A 126 -6.86 -2.97 3.91
C GLU A 126 -5.74 -2.87 2.86
N ALA A 127 -6.01 -2.24 1.73
CA ALA A 127 -5.04 -2.01 0.67
C ALA A 127 -3.79 -1.23 1.10
N TYR A 128 -3.84 -0.45 2.18
CA TYR A 128 -2.70 0.27 2.74
C TYR A 128 -1.92 -0.55 3.78
N ARG A 129 -2.54 -1.58 4.36
CA ARG A 129 -1.97 -2.42 5.41
C ARG A 129 -1.15 -3.58 4.86
N LEU A 130 -1.49 -4.06 3.67
CA LEU A 130 -0.82 -5.18 3.04
C LEU A 130 0.48 -4.77 2.34
N PRO A 131 1.45 -5.70 2.23
CA PRO A 131 2.54 -5.57 1.28
C PRO A 131 2.01 -5.24 -0.12
N GLU A 132 2.76 -4.42 -0.86
CA GLU A 132 2.27 -3.92 -2.15
C GLU A 132 1.95 -5.05 -3.14
N ALA A 133 2.73 -6.14 -3.12
CA ALA A 133 2.48 -7.32 -3.93
C ALA A 133 1.13 -7.97 -3.61
N ASP A 134 0.82 -8.16 -2.32
CA ASP A 134 -0.43 -8.77 -1.87
C ASP A 134 -1.64 -7.87 -2.15
N ALA A 135 -1.47 -6.55 -2.02
CA ALA A 135 -2.50 -5.58 -2.37
C ALA A 135 -2.81 -5.60 -3.87
N LYS A 136 -1.79 -5.74 -4.74
CA LYS A 136 -1.96 -5.86 -6.19
C LYS A 136 -2.67 -7.15 -6.58
N LEU A 137 -2.28 -8.29 -6.01
CA LEU A 137 -2.94 -9.57 -6.26
C LEU A 137 -4.40 -9.53 -5.78
N SER A 138 -4.63 -8.98 -4.59
CA SER A 138 -5.95 -8.77 -4.00
C SER A 138 -6.85 -7.91 -4.87
N ALA A 139 -6.31 -6.83 -5.45
CA ALA A 139 -7.04 -5.98 -6.38
C ALA A 139 -7.36 -6.71 -7.70
N SER A 140 -6.41 -7.49 -8.22
CA SER A 140 -6.53 -8.19 -9.51
C SER A 140 -7.65 -9.22 -9.50
N TRP A 141 -7.72 -10.05 -8.45
CA TRP A 141 -8.78 -11.05 -8.34
C TRP A 141 -10.17 -10.40 -8.25
N ARG A 142 -10.30 -9.31 -7.49
CA ARG A 142 -11.54 -8.53 -7.39
C ARG A 142 -11.94 -7.94 -8.75
N SER A 143 -10.98 -7.38 -9.49
CA SER A 143 -11.23 -6.86 -10.83
C SER A 143 -11.50 -7.93 -11.89
N ALA A 144 -11.07 -9.18 -11.67
CA ALA A 144 -11.44 -10.32 -12.51
C ALA A 144 -12.90 -10.74 -12.31
N MET A 145 -13.42 -10.64 -11.07
CA MET A 145 -14.85 -10.87 -10.84
C MET A 145 -15.72 -9.75 -11.39
N LEU A 146 -15.35 -8.51 -11.08
CA LEU A 146 -16.14 -7.34 -11.41
C LEU A 146 -15.23 -6.17 -11.80
N PRO A 147 -15.26 -5.74 -13.08
CA PRO A 147 -14.48 -4.59 -13.52
C PRO A 147 -14.74 -3.34 -12.69
N GLY A 148 -13.65 -2.69 -12.27
CA GLY A 148 -13.66 -1.55 -11.35
C GLY A 148 -13.55 -1.90 -9.86
N TRP A 149 -13.81 -3.14 -9.43
CA TRP A 149 -13.80 -3.48 -8.00
C TRP A 149 -12.40 -3.42 -7.38
N GLY A 150 -11.37 -3.91 -8.07
CA GLY A 150 -9.98 -3.80 -7.61
C GLY A 150 -9.52 -2.35 -7.48
N GLN A 151 -10.01 -1.46 -8.34
CA GLN A 151 -9.73 -0.02 -8.26
C GLN A 151 -10.42 0.62 -7.05
N VAL A 152 -11.66 0.21 -6.70
CA VAL A 152 -12.31 0.64 -5.44
C VAL A 152 -11.48 0.20 -4.24
N TYR A 153 -11.03 -1.05 -4.22
CA TYR A 153 -10.16 -1.59 -3.16
C TYR A 153 -8.88 -0.74 -2.99
N LYS A 154 -8.26 -0.33 -4.09
CA LYS A 154 -7.08 0.56 -4.11
C LYS A 154 -7.37 2.05 -3.90
N GLN A 155 -8.60 2.42 -3.53
CA GLN A 155 -9.05 3.81 -3.34
C GLN A 155 -8.99 4.68 -4.62
N GLN A 156 -9.05 4.07 -5.80
CA GLN A 156 -9.03 4.73 -7.11
C GLN A 156 -10.44 4.88 -7.70
N ARG A 157 -11.31 5.63 -7.01
CA ARG A 157 -12.75 5.74 -7.34
C ARG A 157 -13.06 6.19 -8.77
N VAL A 158 -12.28 7.13 -9.32
CA VAL A 158 -12.46 7.62 -10.70
C VAL A 158 -12.21 6.49 -11.70
N LYS A 159 -11.08 5.77 -11.55
CA LYS A 159 -10.78 4.62 -12.41
C LYS A 159 -11.81 3.51 -12.28
N ALA A 160 -12.25 3.22 -11.06
CA ALA A 160 -13.30 2.24 -10.80
C ALA A 160 -14.59 2.58 -11.56
N THR A 161 -15.00 3.85 -11.53
CA THR A 161 -16.20 4.34 -12.23
C THR A 161 -16.03 4.23 -13.74
N VAL A 162 -14.88 4.65 -14.27
CA VAL A 162 -14.59 4.58 -15.72
C VAL A 162 -14.64 3.14 -16.21
N PHE A 163 -13.93 2.21 -15.56
CA PHE A 163 -13.94 0.81 -15.95
C PHE A 163 -15.32 0.15 -15.78
N GLY A 164 -16.02 0.45 -14.68
CA GLY A 164 -17.36 -0.07 -14.44
C GLY A 164 -18.36 0.37 -15.51
N VAL A 165 -18.40 1.67 -15.82
CA VAL A 165 -19.30 2.23 -16.85
C VAL A 165 -18.96 1.73 -18.24
N LEU A 166 -17.67 1.75 -18.62
CA LEU A 166 -17.26 1.27 -19.95
C LEU A 166 -17.55 -0.22 -20.12
N GLN A 167 -17.30 -1.04 -19.10
CA GLN A 167 -17.61 -2.47 -19.17
C GLN A 167 -19.11 -2.70 -19.30
N ALA A 168 -19.92 -2.03 -18.46
CA ALA A 168 -21.37 -2.20 -18.50
C ALA A 168 -21.96 -1.77 -19.86
N ALA A 169 -21.51 -0.64 -20.40
CA ALA A 169 -21.98 -0.13 -21.69
C ALA A 169 -21.58 -1.06 -22.85
N THR A 170 -20.32 -1.49 -22.91
CA THR A 170 -19.82 -2.38 -23.98
C THR A 170 -20.45 -3.76 -23.92
N LEU A 171 -20.61 -4.33 -22.72
CA LEU A 171 -21.27 -5.62 -22.52
C LEU A 171 -22.76 -5.56 -22.88
N ALA A 172 -23.48 -4.52 -22.44
CA ALA A 172 -24.89 -4.33 -22.78
C ALA A 172 -25.08 -4.20 -24.30
N ALA A 173 -24.25 -3.40 -24.96
CA ALA A 173 -24.27 -3.27 -26.40
C ALA A 173 -23.95 -4.61 -27.10
N PHE A 174 -22.95 -5.35 -26.62
CA PHE A 174 -22.60 -6.66 -27.18
C PHE A 174 -23.77 -7.64 -27.08
N VAL A 175 -24.44 -7.74 -25.93
CA VAL A 175 -25.61 -8.60 -25.73
C VAL A 175 -26.77 -8.18 -26.64
N ALA A 176 -27.06 -6.87 -26.75
CA ALA A 176 -28.08 -6.38 -27.66
C ALA A 176 -27.80 -6.77 -29.12
N PHE A 177 -26.54 -6.68 -29.56
CA PHE A 177 -26.15 -7.07 -30.91
C PHE A 177 -26.08 -8.59 -31.14
N ILE A 178 -25.97 -9.41 -30.09
CA ILE A 178 -26.17 -10.86 -30.21
C ILE A 178 -27.62 -11.13 -30.62
N VAL A 179 -28.59 -10.51 -29.94
CA VAL A 179 -30.01 -10.66 -30.24
C VAL A 179 -30.31 -10.14 -31.65
N GLU A 180 -29.88 -8.92 -31.97
CA GLU A 180 -30.09 -8.30 -33.28
C GLU A 180 -29.50 -9.15 -34.43
N THR A 181 -28.29 -9.68 -34.25
CA THR A 181 -27.66 -10.54 -35.26
C THR A 181 -28.47 -11.82 -35.49
N ASN A 182 -29.04 -12.40 -34.43
CA ASN A 182 -29.86 -13.60 -34.55
C ASN A 182 -31.18 -13.32 -35.25
N THR A 183 -31.84 -12.19 -34.95
CA THR A 183 -33.06 -11.77 -35.64
C THR A 183 -32.80 -11.57 -37.14
N ARG A 184 -31.78 -10.78 -37.50
CA ARG A 184 -31.44 -10.55 -38.92
C ARG A 184 -31.01 -11.80 -39.66
N LYS A 185 -30.39 -12.75 -38.95
CA LYS A 185 -30.08 -14.07 -39.51
C LYS A 185 -31.36 -14.82 -39.87
N SER A 186 -32.37 -14.79 -39.00
CA SER A 186 -33.69 -15.38 -39.29
C SER A 186 -34.30 -14.73 -40.53
N ASP A 187 -34.39 -13.39 -40.56
CA ASP A 187 -34.95 -12.64 -41.68
C ASP A 187 -34.27 -12.97 -43.01
N TYR A 188 -32.94 -13.15 -43.00
CA TYR A 188 -32.18 -13.58 -44.18
C TYR A 188 -32.53 -15.02 -44.61
N LEU A 189 -32.66 -15.94 -43.66
CA LEU A 189 -32.99 -17.35 -43.95
C LEU A 189 -34.44 -17.56 -44.39
N ASP A 190 -35.34 -16.64 -44.06
CA ASP A 190 -36.75 -16.69 -44.46
C ASP A 190 -36.98 -16.23 -45.91
N VAL A 191 -35.97 -15.68 -46.60
CA VAL A 191 -36.08 -15.28 -48.01
C VAL A 191 -36.04 -16.50 -48.94
N ASN A 192 -37.21 -16.87 -49.47
CA ASN A 192 -37.37 -18.05 -50.33
C ASN A 192 -37.17 -17.80 -51.84
N VAL A 193 -36.77 -16.58 -52.24
CA VAL A 193 -36.63 -16.19 -53.66
C VAL A 193 -35.17 -15.91 -53.99
N TYR A 194 -34.52 -16.88 -54.65
CA TYR A 194 -33.16 -16.75 -55.15
C TYR A 194 -33.06 -15.66 -56.21
N GLY A 195 -32.00 -14.83 -56.11
CA GLY A 195 -31.75 -13.73 -57.05
C GLY A 195 -32.61 -12.48 -56.83
N SER A 196 -33.46 -12.44 -55.80
CA SER A 196 -34.20 -11.23 -55.45
C SER A 196 -33.27 -10.16 -54.84
N PRO A 197 -33.46 -8.86 -55.14
CA PRO A 197 -32.73 -7.78 -54.45
C PRO A 197 -32.89 -7.81 -52.93
N LEU A 198 -34.02 -8.34 -52.44
CA LEU A 198 -34.31 -8.53 -51.02
C LEU A 198 -33.33 -9.51 -50.36
N LEU A 199 -32.89 -10.54 -51.08
CA LEU A 199 -31.91 -11.50 -50.55
C LEU A 199 -30.57 -10.82 -50.25
N GLU A 200 -30.10 -9.97 -51.16
CA GLU A 200 -28.85 -9.22 -51.01
C GLU A 200 -28.95 -8.18 -49.88
N GLU A 201 -30.07 -7.47 -49.78
CA GLU A 201 -30.35 -6.53 -48.70
C GLU A 201 -30.29 -7.20 -47.32
N ARG A 202 -31.03 -8.31 -47.14
CA ARG A 202 -31.07 -9.05 -45.86
C ARG A 202 -29.73 -9.66 -45.49
N TYR A 203 -28.98 -10.13 -46.48
CA TYR A 203 -27.61 -10.61 -46.27
C TYR A 203 -26.70 -9.48 -45.77
N ASN A 204 -26.76 -8.31 -46.40
CA ASN A 204 -25.96 -7.14 -46.01
C ASN A 204 -26.31 -6.66 -44.60
N ASP A 205 -27.59 -6.65 -44.24
CA ASP A 205 -28.05 -6.30 -42.90
C ASP A 205 -27.54 -7.27 -41.83
N TYR A 206 -27.64 -8.57 -42.09
CA TYR A 206 -27.09 -9.61 -41.23
C TYR A 206 -25.57 -9.46 -41.09
N GLN A 207 -24.85 -9.26 -42.19
CA GLN A 207 -23.39 -9.13 -42.21
C GLN A 207 -22.93 -7.88 -41.44
N SER A 208 -23.65 -6.77 -41.56
CA SER A 208 -23.39 -5.54 -40.82
C SER A 208 -23.57 -5.73 -39.30
N ALA A 209 -24.68 -6.37 -38.89
CA ALA A 209 -24.91 -6.69 -37.48
C ALA A 209 -23.86 -7.67 -36.93
N TYR A 210 -23.51 -8.70 -37.70
CA TYR A 210 -22.47 -9.68 -37.35
C TYR A 210 -21.11 -9.01 -37.13
N ARG A 211 -20.70 -8.11 -38.03
CA ARG A 211 -19.46 -7.33 -37.89
C ARG A 211 -19.51 -6.45 -36.65
N THR A 212 -20.62 -5.76 -36.41
CA THR A 212 -20.79 -4.86 -35.26
C THR A 212 -20.75 -5.63 -33.94
N ARG A 213 -21.43 -6.77 -33.86
CA ARG A 213 -21.39 -7.71 -32.73
C ARG A 213 -19.95 -8.13 -32.43
N ASN A 214 -19.16 -8.51 -33.44
CA ASN A 214 -17.78 -8.94 -33.23
C ASN A 214 -16.89 -7.77 -32.73
N ILE A 215 -17.05 -6.57 -33.29
CA ILE A 215 -16.34 -5.37 -32.81
C ILE A 215 -16.67 -5.11 -31.33
N LEU A 216 -17.94 -5.16 -30.95
CA LEU A 216 -18.37 -4.98 -29.56
C LEU A 216 -17.85 -6.08 -28.65
N GLY A 217 -17.79 -7.33 -29.12
CA GLY A 217 -17.19 -8.44 -28.39
C GLY A 217 -15.70 -8.21 -28.10
N TYR A 218 -14.92 -7.82 -29.10
CA TYR A 218 -13.51 -7.48 -28.92
C TYR A 218 -13.32 -6.26 -28.01
N LEU A 219 -14.18 -5.25 -28.13
CA LEU A 219 -14.12 -4.07 -27.27
C LEU A 219 -14.42 -4.43 -25.81
N THR A 220 -15.46 -5.24 -25.57
CA THR A 220 -15.83 -5.73 -24.24
C THR A 220 -14.69 -6.51 -23.59
N LEU A 221 -14.04 -7.39 -24.36
CA LEU A 221 -12.87 -8.14 -23.90
C LEU A 221 -11.67 -7.21 -23.64
N GLY A 222 -11.44 -6.23 -24.52
CA GLY A 222 -10.35 -5.26 -24.38
C GLY A 222 -10.49 -4.41 -23.10
N VAL A 223 -11.69 -3.90 -22.82
CA VAL A 223 -11.97 -3.15 -21.59
C VAL A 223 -11.76 -4.02 -20.35
N TYR A 224 -12.24 -5.27 -20.39
CA TYR A 224 -12.06 -6.22 -19.29
C TYR A 224 -10.57 -6.48 -18.99
N LEU A 225 -9.78 -6.77 -20.03
CA LEU A 225 -8.34 -7.02 -19.90
C LEU A 225 -7.58 -5.77 -19.45
N ALA A 226 -7.93 -4.59 -19.96
CA ALA A 226 -7.34 -3.32 -19.52
C ALA A 226 -7.62 -3.03 -18.04
N ASN A 227 -8.85 -3.29 -17.59
CA ASN A 227 -9.24 -3.20 -16.17
C ASN A 227 -8.42 -4.16 -15.30
N TYR A 228 -8.27 -5.42 -15.72
CA TYR A 228 -7.49 -6.41 -14.99
C TYR A 228 -6.01 -6.02 -14.91
N TYR A 229 -5.43 -5.60 -16.04
CA TYR A 229 -4.05 -5.12 -16.10
C TYR A 229 -3.82 -3.90 -15.18
N ASP A 230 -4.71 -2.92 -15.21
CA ASP A 230 -4.63 -1.75 -14.31
C ASP A 230 -4.79 -2.17 -12.83
N ALA A 231 -5.63 -3.15 -12.52
CA ALA A 231 -5.77 -3.67 -11.17
C ALA A 231 -4.46 -4.34 -10.67
N LEU A 232 -3.74 -5.03 -11.56
CA LEU A 232 -2.49 -5.71 -11.25
C LEU A 232 -1.29 -4.76 -11.09
N TYR A 233 -1.17 -3.75 -11.95
CA TYR A 233 0.04 -2.92 -11.98
C TYR A 233 -0.12 -1.55 -11.35
N ALA A 234 -1.33 -0.95 -11.33
CA ALA A 234 -1.46 0.40 -10.79
C ALA A 234 -1.20 0.40 -9.28
N PRO A 235 -0.43 1.36 -8.77
CA PRO A 235 -0.09 1.44 -7.35
C PRO A 235 -1.33 1.72 -6.51
N VAL A 236 -1.30 1.33 -5.25
CA VAL A 236 -2.34 1.70 -4.28
C VAL A 236 -2.29 3.22 -4.08
N ARG A 237 -3.42 3.92 -4.25
CA ARG A 237 -3.44 5.38 -4.07
C ARG A 237 -3.41 5.68 -2.58
N LYS A 238 -2.22 5.91 -2.01
CA LYS A 238 -2.08 6.45 -0.66
C LYS A 238 -2.48 7.92 -0.71
N ASN A 239 -3.55 8.32 -0.03
CA ASN A 239 -3.85 9.74 0.12
C ASN A 239 -2.68 10.37 0.87
N SER A 240 -1.95 11.29 0.23
CA SER A 240 -0.93 12.11 0.86
C SER A 240 -1.58 13.16 1.76
N LYS A 241 -2.20 12.69 2.86
CA LYS A 241 -2.94 13.43 3.91
C LYS A 241 -4.08 14.37 3.42
N PRO A 242 -5.03 14.72 4.31
CA PRO A 242 -6.12 15.64 4.01
C PRO A 242 -5.64 17.06 3.68
#